data_AF-A0LTF7-F1
#
_entry.id   AF-A0LTF7-F1
#
_cell.length_a   1.000
_cell.length_b   1.000
_cell.length_c   1.000
_cell.angle_alpha   90.00
_cell.angle_beta   90.00
_cell.angle_gamma   90.00
#
_symmetry.space_group_name_H-M   'P 1'
#
loop_
_entity.id
_entity.type
_entity.pdbx_description
1 polymer ?
#
loop_
_entity_poly.entity_id
_entity_poly.type
_entity_poly.pdbx_seq_one_letter_code
_entity_poly.pdbx_strand_id
1 'polypeptide(L)'
;MSTVAPGRAGVTAANRKRAERTGPVTQPRDGLHPGAWWIWATGLAVAASRTTNPILLSLILAVTGYVAAVRAHTRLFGFFLRLATVVVALRMALAVIFTSGLPGHVVVALPQVPVPDFLVGLHIGGPVTVEALLNALYGALQFAALILAIGAAVAIADPRSLLRLLPAALYEMGVAVAVALSVAPELATAARRVRRARRLRGEPDRGLVSWVRSALPVLHGALERSINLAAAMDARGFGRRGSAPRWRRRLVTAGLVVGLLATAAASYALLTPGTPGGVGLPLAAGGALLAALAVLAGRADAVRTRYRPPQWTPASWIVAAAGSAAAAGVISAGHIDAAALNPTGYPPVLPATPGIAVAGILAAAIPVVIAHTTPDMRRTRARTGRPSREGK
;
A
#
# COMPACT_ATOMS: atom_id res chain seq x y z
N MET A 1 -43.59 52.09 -22.92
CA MET A 1 -42.41 51.35 -23.43
C MET A 1 -41.74 50.66 -22.24
N SER A 2 -41.61 49.34 -22.35
CA SER A 2 -41.36 48.39 -21.26
C SER A 2 -39.93 48.43 -20.72
N THR A 3 -39.78 48.50 -19.40
CA THR A 3 -38.53 48.28 -18.66
C THR A 3 -38.43 46.81 -18.26
N VAL A 4 -37.50 46.08 -18.87
CA VAL A 4 -37.20 44.68 -18.53
C VAL A 4 -36.02 44.66 -17.55
N ALA A 5 -36.30 44.28 -16.31
CA ALA A 5 -35.30 43.95 -15.29
C ALA A 5 -34.70 42.55 -15.54
N PRO A 6 -33.40 42.32 -15.33
CA PRO A 6 -32.82 40.99 -15.42
C PRO A 6 -33.17 40.17 -14.17
N GLY A 7 -33.90 39.08 -14.38
CA GLY A 7 -34.34 38.16 -13.33
C GLY A 7 -33.16 37.52 -12.59
N ARG A 8 -33.13 37.70 -11.26
CA ARG A 8 -32.33 36.88 -10.34
C ARG A 8 -32.90 35.46 -10.34
N ALA A 9 -32.26 34.54 -11.05
CA ALA A 9 -32.52 33.11 -10.93
C ALA A 9 -32.19 32.66 -9.50
N GLY A 10 -33.24 32.44 -8.70
CA GLY A 10 -33.16 31.88 -7.36
C GLY A 10 -32.59 30.47 -7.42
N VAL A 11 -31.36 30.32 -6.95
CA VAL A 11 -30.78 29.00 -6.63
C VAL A 11 -31.57 28.46 -5.43
N THR A 12 -32.56 27.62 -5.70
CA THR A 12 -33.42 27.02 -4.68
C THR A 12 -32.59 26.26 -3.65
N ALA A 13 -32.94 26.40 -2.37
CA ALA A 13 -32.29 25.73 -1.24
C ALA A 13 -32.22 24.19 -1.38
N ALA A 14 -33.09 23.62 -2.23
CA ALA A 14 -33.06 22.21 -2.61
C ALA A 14 -31.80 21.82 -3.41
N ASN A 15 -31.28 22.71 -4.26
CA ASN A 15 -30.07 22.44 -5.03
C ASN A 15 -28.80 22.59 -4.17
N ARG A 16 -28.84 23.47 -3.15
CA ARG A 16 -27.78 23.57 -2.12
C ARG A 16 -27.70 22.29 -1.28
N LYS A 17 -28.84 21.75 -0.84
CA LYS A 17 -28.92 20.45 -0.15
C LYS A 17 -28.52 19.26 -1.02
N ARG A 18 -28.59 19.37 -2.35
CA ARG A 18 -28.13 18.34 -3.30
C ARG A 18 -26.63 18.44 -3.58
N ALA A 19 -26.07 19.64 -3.64
CA ALA A 19 -24.62 19.87 -3.76
C ALA A 19 -23.85 19.48 -2.48
N GLU A 20 -24.46 19.62 -1.30
CA GLU A 20 -23.92 19.12 -0.03
C GLU A 20 -23.91 17.57 0.07
N ARG A 21 -24.69 16.88 -0.77
CA ARG A 21 -24.75 15.39 -0.80
C ARG A 21 -23.66 14.75 -1.68
N THR A 22 -22.86 15.54 -2.40
CA THR A 22 -21.80 15.06 -3.30
C THR A 22 -20.41 15.44 -2.80
N GLY A 23 -20.12 15.22 -1.52
CA GLY A 23 -18.73 15.17 -1.05
C GLY A 23 -18.18 13.74 -1.21
N PRO A 24 -17.08 13.50 -1.95
CA PRO A 24 -16.36 12.25 -1.85
C PRO A 24 -15.49 12.31 -0.60
N VAL A 25 -16.10 12.16 0.57
CA VAL A 25 -15.38 11.79 1.78
C VAL A 25 -15.97 10.48 2.24
N THR A 26 -15.41 9.40 1.70
CA THR A 26 -15.41 8.10 2.36
C THR A 26 -14.93 8.33 3.78
N GLN A 27 -15.86 8.48 4.73
CA GLN A 27 -15.56 8.23 6.14
C GLN A 27 -14.89 6.85 6.21
N PRO A 28 -13.81 6.69 6.99
CA PRO A 28 -13.24 5.38 7.25
C PRO A 28 -14.38 4.45 7.66
N ARG A 29 -14.53 3.34 6.93
CA ARG A 29 -15.67 2.44 7.08
C ARG A 29 -15.83 1.90 8.49
N ASP A 30 -14.77 1.96 9.30
CA ASP A 30 -14.76 1.75 10.74
C ASP A 30 -13.79 2.76 11.36
N GLY A 31 -14.00 3.20 12.61
CA GLY A 31 -13.16 4.16 13.34
C GLY A 31 -11.73 3.69 13.68
N LEU A 32 -11.12 2.87 12.82
CA LEU A 32 -9.76 2.37 12.93
C LEU A 32 -8.77 3.33 12.27
N HIS A 33 -7.64 3.52 12.95
CA HIS A 33 -6.57 4.38 12.45
C HIS A 33 -5.91 3.76 11.20
N PRO A 34 -5.79 4.47 10.06
CA PRO A 34 -5.20 3.93 8.83
C PRO A 34 -3.79 3.38 9.02
N GLY A 35 -2.99 4.01 9.90
CA GLY A 35 -1.63 3.55 10.20
C GLY A 35 -1.58 2.16 10.84
N ALA A 36 -2.63 1.72 11.54
CA ALA A 36 -2.66 0.39 12.15
C ALA A 36 -2.65 -0.73 11.10
N TRP A 37 -3.39 -0.55 10.00
CA TRP A 37 -3.40 -1.50 8.88
C TRP A 37 -2.08 -1.57 8.14
N TRP A 38 -1.38 -0.45 8.04
CA TRP A 38 -0.04 -0.41 7.45
C TRP A 38 0.99 -1.09 8.36
N ILE A 39 0.94 -0.87 9.68
CA ILE A 39 1.78 -1.61 10.62
C ILE A 39 1.47 -3.10 10.56
N TRP A 40 0.19 -3.46 10.48
CA TRP A 40 -0.23 -4.85 10.36
C TRP A 40 0.31 -5.53 9.10
N ALA A 41 0.15 -4.88 7.94
CA ALA A 41 0.63 -5.38 6.66
C ALA A 41 2.17 -5.43 6.61
N THR A 42 2.86 -4.43 7.15
CA THR A 42 4.33 -4.44 7.26
C THR A 42 4.79 -5.59 8.15
N GLY A 43 4.08 -5.89 9.25
CA GLY A 43 4.39 -7.03 10.10
C GLY A 43 4.30 -8.36 9.35
N LEU A 44 3.24 -8.57 8.57
CA LEU A 44 3.10 -9.75 7.71
C LEU A 44 4.15 -9.79 6.57
N ALA A 45 4.50 -8.64 6.00
CA ALA A 45 5.55 -8.55 4.98
C ALA A 45 6.94 -8.86 5.55
N VAL A 46 7.24 -8.42 6.77
CA VAL A 46 8.47 -8.78 7.49
C VAL A 46 8.49 -10.29 7.79
N ALA A 47 7.36 -10.84 8.27
CA ALA A 47 7.22 -12.28 8.49
C ALA A 47 7.47 -13.08 7.20
N ALA A 48 6.83 -12.72 6.08
CA ALA A 48 7.01 -13.37 4.79
C ALA A 48 8.44 -13.24 4.25
N SER A 49 9.09 -12.09 4.43
CA SER A 49 10.49 -11.87 4.00
C SER A 49 11.50 -12.77 4.74
N ARG A 50 11.13 -13.32 5.90
CA ARG A 50 12.01 -14.09 6.79
C ARG A 50 11.86 -15.61 6.67
N THR A 51 10.98 -16.10 5.79
CA THR A 51 10.74 -17.53 5.63
C THR A 51 10.49 -17.90 4.18
N THR A 52 11.04 -19.03 3.76
CA THR A 52 10.66 -19.75 2.53
C THR A 52 9.82 -20.99 2.83
N ASN A 53 9.43 -21.21 4.09
CA ASN A 53 8.63 -22.35 4.49
C ASN A 53 7.23 -22.26 3.86
N PRO A 54 6.83 -23.21 3.00
CA PRO A 54 5.57 -23.17 2.27
C PRO A 54 4.36 -23.19 3.21
N ILE A 55 4.45 -23.86 4.36
CA ILE A 55 3.35 -23.94 5.32
C ILE A 55 3.11 -22.57 5.95
N LEU A 56 4.17 -21.91 6.45
CA LEU A 56 4.06 -20.57 7.02
C LEU A 56 3.62 -19.53 5.99
N LEU A 57 4.14 -19.61 4.75
CA LEU A 57 3.72 -18.72 3.67
C LEU A 57 2.25 -18.93 3.28
N SER A 58 1.80 -20.19 3.19
CA SER A 58 0.39 -20.50 2.93
C SER A 58 -0.52 -19.98 4.05
N LEU A 59 -0.07 -20.04 5.31
CA LEU A 59 -0.78 -19.49 6.46
C LEU A 59 -0.87 -17.97 6.39
N ILE A 60 0.23 -17.28 6.05
CA ILE A 60 0.24 -15.82 5.82
C ILE A 60 -0.74 -15.44 4.70
N LEU A 61 -0.72 -16.18 3.58
CA LEU A 61 -1.65 -15.97 2.46
C LEU A 61 -3.11 -16.18 2.89
N ALA A 62 -3.38 -17.24 3.66
CA ALA A 62 -4.72 -17.54 4.16
C ALA A 62 -5.23 -16.45 5.12
N VAL A 63 -4.42 -16.03 6.10
CA VAL A 63 -4.78 -14.96 7.05
C VAL A 63 -4.98 -13.63 6.31
N THR A 64 -4.06 -13.27 5.41
CA THR A 64 -4.15 -12.03 4.64
C THR A 64 -5.39 -12.03 3.73
N GLY A 65 -5.63 -13.13 3.02
CA GLY A 65 -6.79 -13.32 2.16
C GLY A 65 -8.10 -13.28 2.93
N TYR A 66 -8.16 -13.91 4.11
CA TYR A 66 -9.33 -13.92 4.97
C TYR A 66 -9.66 -12.51 5.51
N VAL A 67 -8.67 -11.81 6.06
CA VAL A 67 -8.83 -10.42 6.54
C VAL A 67 -9.25 -9.50 5.40
N ALA A 68 -8.63 -9.63 4.23
CA ALA A 68 -8.99 -8.85 3.05
C ALA A 68 -10.39 -9.19 2.53
N ALA A 69 -10.81 -10.46 2.56
CA ALA A 69 -12.16 -10.85 2.14
C ALA A 69 -13.25 -10.18 3.00
N VAL A 70 -12.99 -10.00 4.30
CA VAL A 70 -13.94 -9.37 5.22
C VAL A 70 -13.95 -7.84 5.10
N ARG A 71 -12.79 -7.20 4.86
CA ARG A 71 -12.64 -5.75 5.03
C ARG A 71 -12.28 -4.97 3.77
N ALA A 72 -11.67 -5.62 2.77
CA ALA A 72 -11.07 -4.92 1.65
C ALA A 72 -12.08 -4.61 0.55
N HIS A 73 -11.73 -3.62 -0.26
CA HIS A 73 -12.41 -3.39 -1.54
C HIS A 73 -12.17 -4.55 -2.51
N THR A 74 -13.19 -5.38 -2.74
CA THR A 74 -13.13 -6.61 -3.56
C THR A 74 -12.44 -6.44 -4.91
N ARG A 75 -12.72 -5.34 -5.63
CA ARG A 75 -12.09 -5.06 -6.94
C ARG A 75 -10.60 -4.75 -6.84
N LEU A 76 -10.19 -3.97 -5.84
CA LEU A 76 -8.80 -3.55 -5.68
C LEU A 76 -7.95 -4.72 -5.15
N PHE A 77 -8.47 -5.46 -4.17
CA PHE A 77 -7.81 -6.67 -3.69
C PHE A 77 -7.74 -7.75 -4.78
N GLY A 78 -8.80 -7.91 -5.59
CA GLY A 78 -8.80 -8.82 -6.73
C GLY A 78 -7.72 -8.48 -7.79
N PHE A 79 -7.35 -7.21 -7.94
CA PHE A 79 -6.21 -6.82 -8.78
C PHE A 79 -4.88 -7.35 -8.20
N PHE A 80 -4.63 -7.18 -6.90
CA PHE A 80 -3.43 -7.71 -6.26
C PHE A 80 -3.37 -9.24 -6.26
N LEU A 81 -4.51 -9.91 -6.13
CA LEU A 81 -4.60 -11.37 -6.25
C LEU A 81 -4.22 -11.86 -7.66
N ARG A 82 -4.72 -11.19 -8.70
CA ARG A 82 -4.32 -11.48 -10.09
C ARG A 82 -2.84 -11.19 -10.30
N LEU A 83 -2.32 -10.08 -9.78
CA LEU A 83 -0.91 -9.73 -9.87
C LEU A 83 -0.02 -10.79 -9.20
N ALA A 84 -0.35 -11.21 -7.98
CA ALA A 84 0.36 -12.28 -7.27
C ALA A 84 0.33 -13.60 -8.06
N THR A 85 -0.83 -13.96 -8.62
CA THR A 85 -0.99 -15.17 -9.45
C THR A 85 -0.11 -15.10 -10.70
N VAL A 86 -0.08 -13.95 -11.40
CA VAL A 86 0.77 -13.74 -12.57
C VAL A 86 2.25 -13.85 -12.21
N VAL A 87 2.68 -13.27 -11.08
CA VAL A 87 4.07 -13.34 -10.61
C VAL A 87 4.45 -14.79 -10.27
N VAL A 88 3.57 -15.55 -9.61
CA VAL A 88 3.79 -16.97 -9.32
C VAL A 88 3.91 -17.75 -10.63
N ALA A 89 2.97 -17.59 -11.55
CA ALA A 89 2.99 -18.28 -12.84
C ALA A 89 4.25 -17.96 -13.64
N LEU A 90 4.65 -16.68 -13.67
CA LEU A 90 5.89 -16.26 -14.31
C LEU A 90 7.12 -16.89 -13.65
N ARG A 91 7.19 -16.91 -12.31
CA ARG A 91 8.32 -17.52 -11.60
C ARG A 91 8.41 -19.02 -11.86
N MET A 92 7.27 -19.71 -11.90
CA MET A 92 7.21 -21.15 -12.23
C MET A 92 7.60 -21.41 -13.69
N ALA A 93 7.13 -20.58 -14.64
CA ALA A 93 7.54 -20.69 -16.03
C ALA A 93 9.04 -20.46 -16.20
N LEU A 94 9.61 -19.46 -15.51
CA LEU A 94 11.05 -19.23 -15.50
C LEU A 94 11.82 -20.41 -14.90
N ALA A 95 11.30 -21.05 -13.84
CA ALA A 95 11.94 -22.24 -13.27
C ALA A 95 11.91 -23.47 -14.20
N VAL A 96 10.89 -23.59 -15.05
CA VAL A 96 10.81 -24.65 -16.07
C VAL A 96 11.73 -24.36 -17.26
N ILE A 97 11.85 -23.09 -17.67
CA ILE A 97 12.69 -22.67 -18.80
C ILE A 97 14.19 -22.67 -18.41
N PHE A 98 14.51 -22.14 -17.24
CA PHE A 98 15.85 -22.02 -16.70
C PHE A 98 16.06 -23.08 -15.61
N THR A 99 16.55 -24.24 -16.04
CA THR A 99 16.76 -25.38 -15.14
C THR A 99 18.02 -25.15 -14.31
N SER A 100 17.92 -25.29 -12.99
CA SER A 100 19.02 -25.03 -12.05
C SER A 100 19.97 -26.21 -11.84
N GLY A 101 19.82 -27.31 -12.59
CA GLY A 101 20.65 -28.50 -12.50
C GLY A 101 20.59 -29.21 -11.14
N LEU A 102 19.56 -28.96 -10.32
CA LEU A 102 19.43 -29.62 -9.02
C LEU A 102 19.25 -31.13 -9.22
N PRO A 103 20.08 -31.98 -8.58
CA PRO A 103 19.89 -33.42 -8.61
C PRO A 103 18.57 -33.79 -7.94
N GLY A 104 17.84 -34.74 -8.51
CA GLY A 104 16.52 -35.11 -8.00
C GLY A 104 15.66 -35.86 -9.01
N HIS A 105 14.36 -35.89 -8.74
CA HIS A 105 13.38 -36.63 -9.53
C HIS A 105 12.98 -35.83 -10.77
N VAL A 106 13.35 -36.32 -11.94
CA VAL A 106 13.05 -35.65 -13.22
C VAL A 106 11.58 -35.85 -13.58
N VAL A 107 10.84 -34.75 -13.75
CA VAL A 107 9.45 -34.76 -14.21
C VAL A 107 9.39 -34.65 -15.73
N VAL A 108 10.15 -33.72 -16.31
CA VAL A 108 10.19 -33.46 -17.76
C VAL A 108 11.62 -33.15 -18.18
N ALA A 109 12.11 -33.79 -19.24
CA ALA A 109 13.39 -33.44 -19.86
C ALA A 109 13.13 -32.52 -21.05
N LEU A 110 13.51 -31.25 -20.96
CA LEU A 110 13.50 -30.34 -22.10
C LEU A 110 14.81 -30.45 -22.89
N PRO A 111 14.76 -30.34 -24.24
CA PRO A 111 15.96 -30.31 -25.06
C PRO A 111 16.85 -29.15 -24.62
N GLN A 112 18.12 -29.44 -24.37
CA GLN A 112 19.10 -28.46 -23.92
C GLN A 112 19.58 -27.65 -25.12
N VAL A 113 19.51 -26.32 -25.01
CA VAL A 113 20.10 -25.42 -25.99
C VAL A 113 21.48 -25.01 -25.46
N PRO A 114 22.57 -25.29 -26.20
CA PRO A 114 23.89 -24.84 -25.79
C PRO A 114 23.92 -23.31 -25.77
N VAL A 115 24.12 -22.76 -24.57
CA VAL A 115 24.36 -21.33 -24.37
C VAL A 115 25.83 -21.00 -24.63
N PRO A 116 26.12 -19.80 -25.18
CA PRO A 116 27.49 -19.34 -25.37
C PRO A 116 28.31 -19.30 -24.06
N ASP A 117 29.61 -19.50 -24.16
CA ASP A 117 30.54 -19.60 -23.01
C ASP A 117 30.58 -18.36 -22.10
N PHE A 118 30.05 -17.20 -22.53
CA PHE A 118 29.94 -16.02 -21.68
C PHE A 118 28.75 -16.09 -20.68
N LEU A 119 27.85 -17.06 -20.82
CA LEU A 119 26.71 -17.34 -19.92
C LEU A 119 26.94 -18.60 -19.08
N VAL A 120 28.16 -18.79 -18.55
CA VAL A 120 28.49 -19.91 -17.66
C VAL A 120 27.51 -19.93 -16.48
N GLY A 121 26.71 -21.00 -16.38
CA GLY A 121 25.73 -21.21 -15.31
C GLY A 121 24.26 -20.99 -15.69
N LEU A 122 23.94 -20.52 -16.91
CA LEU A 122 22.56 -20.36 -17.37
C LEU A 122 22.13 -21.51 -18.28
N HIS A 123 21.62 -22.60 -17.73
CA HIS A 123 21.11 -23.71 -18.56
C HIS A 123 19.69 -23.40 -19.06
N ILE A 124 19.54 -23.20 -20.38
CA ILE A 124 18.25 -23.08 -21.04
C ILE A 124 17.79 -24.48 -21.46
N GLY A 125 16.68 -24.94 -20.88
CA GLY A 125 16.23 -26.33 -20.99
C GLY A 125 16.95 -27.28 -20.02
N GLY A 126 16.80 -28.59 -20.22
CA GLY A 126 17.34 -29.62 -19.32
C GLY A 126 16.29 -30.37 -18.49
N PRO A 127 16.73 -31.27 -17.59
CA PRO A 127 15.82 -32.06 -16.75
C PRO A 127 15.19 -31.21 -15.65
N VAL A 128 13.90 -30.93 -15.78
CA VAL A 128 13.09 -30.25 -14.76
C VAL A 128 12.83 -31.24 -13.63
N THR A 129 13.45 -30.98 -12.48
CA THR A 129 13.29 -31.80 -11.28
C THR A 129 12.17 -31.30 -10.36
N VAL A 130 11.55 -32.21 -9.61
CA VAL A 130 10.53 -31.89 -8.60
C VAL A 130 11.10 -30.91 -7.58
N GLU A 131 12.35 -31.12 -7.17
CA GLU A 131 13.06 -30.34 -6.16
C GLU A 131 13.32 -28.90 -6.62
N ALA A 132 13.68 -28.70 -7.90
CA ALA A 132 13.79 -27.37 -8.50
C ALA A 132 12.43 -26.66 -8.56
N LEU A 133 11.38 -27.40 -8.91
CA LEU A 133 10.01 -26.87 -8.98
C LEU A 133 9.48 -26.48 -7.60
N LEU A 134 9.74 -27.28 -6.57
CA LEU A 134 9.40 -26.97 -5.17
C LEU A 134 10.15 -25.74 -4.68
N ASN A 135 11.46 -25.65 -4.92
CA ASN A 135 12.25 -24.49 -4.52
C ASN A 135 11.75 -23.20 -5.21
N ALA A 136 11.42 -23.28 -6.49
CA ALA A 136 10.81 -22.17 -7.23
C ALA A 136 9.44 -21.78 -6.66
N LEU A 137 8.60 -22.78 -6.32
CA LEU A 137 7.29 -22.56 -5.71
C LEU A 137 7.39 -21.90 -4.34
N TYR A 138 8.34 -22.31 -3.50
CA TYR A 138 8.55 -21.73 -2.17
C TYR A 138 8.89 -20.24 -2.27
N GLY A 139 9.80 -19.89 -3.17
CA GLY A 139 10.08 -18.49 -3.46
C GLY A 139 8.88 -17.77 -4.10
N ALA A 140 8.12 -18.44 -4.98
CA ALA A 140 6.94 -17.84 -5.63
C ALA A 140 5.88 -17.45 -4.58
N LEU A 141 5.62 -18.35 -3.63
CA LEU A 141 4.74 -18.13 -2.48
C LEU A 141 5.21 -16.94 -1.64
N GLN A 142 6.53 -16.79 -1.46
CA GLN A 142 7.09 -15.66 -0.73
C GLN A 142 6.76 -14.32 -1.41
N PHE A 143 6.98 -14.22 -2.73
CA PHE A 143 6.59 -13.02 -3.48
C PHE A 143 5.08 -12.79 -3.45
N ALA A 144 4.27 -13.84 -3.58
CA ALA A 144 2.82 -13.75 -3.49
C ALA A 144 2.39 -13.18 -2.13
N ALA A 145 2.97 -13.66 -1.03
CA ALA A 145 2.68 -13.20 0.32
C ALA A 145 3.03 -11.71 0.49
N LEU A 146 4.18 -11.26 -0.01
CA LEU A 146 4.58 -9.85 0.01
C LEU A 146 3.61 -8.96 -0.79
N ILE A 147 3.26 -9.38 -2.01
CA ILE A 147 2.32 -8.65 -2.87
C ILE A 147 0.95 -8.55 -2.19
N LEU A 148 0.44 -9.65 -1.63
CA LEU A 148 -0.86 -9.67 -0.97
C LEU A 148 -0.88 -8.90 0.36
N ALA A 149 0.19 -8.93 1.14
CA ALA A 149 0.27 -8.15 2.39
C ALA A 149 0.15 -6.64 2.09
N ILE A 150 0.93 -6.13 1.13
CA ILE A 150 0.85 -4.73 0.68
C ILE A 150 -0.51 -4.46 0.03
N GLY A 151 -0.98 -5.37 -0.81
CA GLY A 151 -2.27 -5.27 -1.49
C GLY A 151 -3.45 -5.18 -0.52
N ALA A 152 -3.41 -5.93 0.58
CA ALA A 152 -4.40 -5.88 1.64
C ALA A 152 -4.38 -4.51 2.34
N ALA A 153 -3.21 -3.97 2.70
CA ALA A 153 -3.11 -2.62 3.27
C ALA A 153 -3.73 -1.56 2.36
N VAL A 154 -3.39 -1.57 1.07
CA VAL A 154 -3.91 -0.60 0.08
C VAL A 154 -5.42 -0.79 -0.16
N ALA A 155 -5.92 -2.03 -0.07
CA ALA A 155 -7.33 -2.33 -0.30
C ALA A 155 -8.22 -2.11 0.93
N ILE A 156 -7.65 -2.09 2.15
CA ILE A 156 -8.36 -1.85 3.42
C ILE A 156 -8.25 -0.38 3.86
N ALA A 157 -7.06 0.22 3.76
CA ALA A 157 -6.79 1.59 4.22
C ALA A 157 -6.71 2.57 3.05
N ASP A 158 -7.47 3.67 3.12
CA ASP A 158 -7.43 4.74 2.11
C ASP A 158 -6.04 5.44 2.13
N PRO A 159 -5.24 5.36 1.04
CA PRO A 159 -3.92 5.99 0.97
C PRO A 159 -3.97 7.50 1.22
N ARG A 160 -5.08 8.16 0.89
CA ARG A 160 -5.26 9.60 1.14
C ARG A 160 -5.33 9.92 2.62
N SER A 161 -5.77 8.98 3.44
CA SER A 161 -5.86 9.16 4.88
C SER A 161 -4.48 9.10 5.55
N LEU A 162 -3.53 8.31 5.03
CA LEU A 162 -2.14 8.36 5.46
C LEU A 162 -1.49 9.71 5.17
N LEU A 163 -1.84 10.35 4.04
CA LEU A 163 -1.26 11.64 3.70
C LEU A 163 -1.59 12.74 4.72
N ARG A 164 -2.74 12.60 5.38
CA ARG A 164 -3.17 13.52 6.45
C ARG A 164 -2.42 13.29 7.76
N LEU A 165 -1.68 12.20 7.88
CA LEU A 165 -0.89 11.83 9.05
C LEU A 165 0.59 12.21 8.88
N LEU A 166 0.97 12.80 7.73
CA LEU A 166 2.34 13.26 7.53
C LEU A 166 2.73 14.26 8.62
N PRO A 167 3.94 14.14 9.19
CA PRO A 167 4.43 15.11 10.16
C PRO A 167 4.54 16.50 9.50
N ALA A 168 4.46 17.55 10.33
CA ALA A 168 4.55 18.93 9.86
C ALA A 168 5.84 19.22 9.06
N ALA A 169 6.92 18.50 9.34
CA ALA A 169 8.18 18.55 8.60
C ALA A 169 8.05 18.18 7.10
N LEU A 170 7.02 17.42 6.74
CA LEU A 170 6.70 17.00 5.38
C LEU A 170 5.43 17.69 4.84
N TYR A 171 4.95 18.76 5.48
CA TYR A 171 3.71 19.43 5.09
C TYR A 171 3.69 19.87 3.63
N GLU A 172 4.79 20.46 3.14
CA GLU A 172 4.91 20.93 1.75
C GLU A 172 4.80 19.76 0.76
N MET A 173 5.50 18.66 1.03
CA MET A 173 5.40 17.43 0.24
C MET A 173 4.01 16.80 0.33
N GLY A 174 3.41 16.77 1.52
CA GLY A 174 2.08 16.24 1.76
C GLY A 174 0.99 17.00 0.99
N VAL A 175 1.06 18.33 0.97
CA VAL A 175 0.15 19.17 0.17
C VAL A 175 0.35 18.91 -1.32
N ALA A 176 1.59 18.87 -1.80
CA ALA A 176 1.87 18.59 -3.21
C ALA A 176 1.31 17.24 -3.66
N VAL A 177 1.54 16.17 -2.87
CA VAL A 177 1.01 14.84 -3.15
C VAL A 177 -0.52 14.80 -3.04
N ALA A 178 -1.10 15.45 -2.03
CA ALA A 178 -2.56 15.52 -1.89
C ALA A 178 -3.22 16.22 -3.08
N VAL A 179 -2.64 17.33 -3.54
CA VAL A 179 -3.07 18.03 -4.76
C VAL A 179 -2.95 17.11 -5.96
N ALA A 180 -1.79 16.46 -6.16
CA ALA A 180 -1.57 15.55 -7.27
C ALA A 180 -2.61 14.40 -7.30
N LEU A 181 -2.88 13.77 -6.14
CA LEU A 181 -3.88 12.70 -6.02
C LEU A 181 -5.32 13.17 -6.25
N SER A 182 -5.62 14.45 -5.99
CA SER A 182 -6.93 15.03 -6.27
C SER A 182 -7.12 15.36 -7.76
N VAL A 183 -6.05 15.80 -8.42
CA VAL A 183 -6.05 16.21 -9.83
C VAL A 183 -5.92 15.00 -10.77
N ALA A 184 -5.26 13.92 -10.36
CA ALA A 184 -5.11 12.70 -11.15
C ALA A 184 -6.42 12.14 -11.77
N PRO A 185 -7.51 11.93 -11.01
CA PRO A 185 -8.77 11.46 -11.60
C PRO A 185 -9.36 12.48 -12.59
N GLU A 186 -9.21 13.78 -12.34
CA GLU A 186 -9.66 14.82 -13.27
C GLU A 186 -8.91 14.74 -14.59
N LEU A 187 -7.58 14.65 -14.56
CA LEU A 187 -6.74 14.48 -15.76
C LEU A 187 -7.11 13.22 -16.53
N ALA A 188 -7.40 12.11 -15.85
CA ALA A 188 -7.86 10.89 -16.50
C ALA A 188 -9.20 11.11 -17.23
N THR A 189 -10.14 11.86 -16.63
CA THR A 189 -11.41 12.19 -17.31
C THR A 189 -11.20 13.17 -18.47
N ALA A 190 -10.32 14.16 -18.33
CA ALA A 190 -9.98 15.10 -19.39
C ALA A 190 -9.33 14.37 -20.58
N ALA A 191 -8.36 13.49 -20.32
CA ALA A 191 -7.72 12.66 -21.33
C ALA A 191 -8.74 11.77 -22.07
N ARG A 192 -9.69 11.16 -21.35
CA ARG A 192 -10.78 10.38 -21.97
C ARG A 192 -11.68 11.24 -22.85
N ARG A 193 -12.01 12.47 -22.42
CA ARG A 193 -12.80 13.43 -23.22
C ARG A 193 -12.08 13.84 -24.49
N VAL A 194 -10.78 14.16 -24.41
CA VAL A 194 -9.94 14.52 -25.56
C VAL A 194 -9.86 13.36 -26.55
N ARG A 195 -9.59 12.13 -26.07
CA ARG A 195 -9.57 10.94 -26.92
C ARG A 195 -10.91 10.72 -27.62
N ARG A 196 -12.03 10.87 -26.90
CA ARG A 196 -13.37 10.71 -27.49
C ARG A 196 -13.66 11.78 -28.55
N ALA A 197 -13.28 13.04 -28.33
CA ALA A 197 -13.45 14.11 -29.31
C ALA A 197 -12.63 13.86 -30.58
N ARG A 198 -11.40 13.37 -30.45
CA ARG A 198 -10.54 13.01 -31.60
C ARG A 198 -11.10 11.83 -32.40
N ARG A 199 -11.64 10.80 -31.72
CA ARG A 199 -12.36 9.70 -32.40
C ARG A 199 -13.53 10.21 -33.24
N LEU A 200 -14.29 11.18 -32.74
CA LEU A 200 -15.41 11.78 -33.48
C LEU A 200 -14.95 12.60 -34.69
N ARG A 201 -13.69 13.04 -34.73
CA ARG A 201 -13.07 13.74 -35.88
C ARG A 201 -12.41 12.81 -36.89
N GLY A 202 -12.57 11.49 -36.73
CA GLY A 202 -11.95 10.49 -37.60
C GLY A 202 -10.43 10.37 -37.42
N GLU A 203 -9.86 10.94 -36.35
CA GLU A 203 -8.43 10.86 -36.13
C GLU A 203 -8.01 9.46 -35.62
N PRO A 204 -6.86 8.94 -36.07
CA PRO A 204 -6.38 7.62 -35.65
C PRO A 204 -6.10 7.60 -34.15
N ASP A 205 -6.63 6.59 -33.46
CA ASP A 205 -6.54 6.48 -32.00
C ASP A 205 -5.27 5.75 -31.50
N ARG A 206 -4.50 5.15 -32.42
CA ARG A 206 -3.32 4.33 -32.11
C ARG A 206 -2.05 5.02 -32.60
N GLY A 207 -0.93 4.70 -31.94
CA GLY A 207 0.40 5.18 -32.30
C GLY A 207 0.92 6.35 -31.43
N LEU A 208 2.24 6.52 -31.43
CA LEU A 208 2.95 7.52 -30.63
C LEU A 208 2.48 8.95 -30.93
N VAL A 209 2.27 9.25 -32.22
CA VAL A 209 1.77 10.56 -32.67
C VAL A 209 0.38 10.85 -32.11
N SER A 210 -0.49 9.85 -32.04
CA SER A 210 -1.82 10.01 -31.45
C SER A 210 -1.76 10.23 -29.94
N TRP A 211 -0.79 9.60 -29.26
CA TRP A 211 -0.56 9.82 -27.84
C TRP A 211 -0.10 11.26 -27.56
N VAL A 212 0.92 11.75 -28.29
CA VAL A 212 1.44 13.13 -28.16
C VAL A 212 0.36 14.16 -28.47
N ARG A 213 -0.41 13.97 -29.55
CA ARG A 213 -1.54 14.86 -29.91
C ARG A 213 -2.66 14.87 -28.88
N SER A 214 -2.85 13.78 -28.13
CA SER A 214 -3.81 13.73 -27.02
C SER A 214 -3.24 14.31 -25.73
N ALA A 215 -1.92 14.23 -25.53
CA ALA A 215 -1.24 14.74 -24.36
C ALA A 215 -1.18 16.28 -24.35
N LEU A 216 -0.91 16.92 -25.48
CA LEU A 216 -0.76 18.38 -25.56
C LEU A 216 -2.00 19.16 -25.07
N PRO A 217 -3.24 18.85 -25.48
CA PRO A 217 -4.43 19.53 -24.95
C PRO A 217 -4.67 19.25 -23.46
N VAL A 218 -4.33 18.05 -23.00
CA VAL A 218 -4.46 17.67 -21.58
C VAL A 218 -3.44 18.44 -20.73
N LEU A 219 -2.20 18.59 -21.20
CA LEU A 219 -1.16 19.37 -20.55
C LEU A 219 -1.55 20.85 -20.49
N HIS A 220 -2.07 21.41 -21.58
CA HIS A 220 -2.56 22.79 -21.60
C HIS A 220 -3.66 23.01 -20.56
N GLY A 221 -4.69 22.15 -20.54
CA GLY A 221 -5.75 22.21 -19.52
C GLY A 221 -5.25 21.97 -18.09
N ALA A 222 -4.21 21.14 -17.92
CA ALA A 222 -3.55 20.94 -16.63
C ALA A 222 -2.80 22.20 -16.15
N LEU A 223 -2.14 22.92 -17.06
CA LEU A 223 -1.43 24.17 -16.78
C LEU A 223 -2.40 25.29 -16.39
N GLU A 224 -3.50 25.47 -17.13
CA GLU A 224 -4.54 26.44 -16.75
C GLU A 224 -5.12 26.13 -15.37
N ARG A 225 -5.34 24.85 -15.07
CA ARG A 225 -5.86 24.42 -13.77
C ARG A 225 -4.85 24.59 -12.65
N SER A 226 -3.55 24.34 -12.89
CA SER A 226 -2.52 24.55 -11.89
C SER A 226 -2.35 26.03 -11.54
N ILE A 227 -2.43 26.93 -12.53
CA ILE A 227 -2.41 28.39 -12.33
C ILE A 227 -3.62 28.84 -11.50
N ASN A 228 -4.83 28.38 -11.86
CA ASN A 228 -6.05 28.71 -11.11
C ASN A 228 -6.02 28.17 -9.68
N LEU A 229 -5.51 26.95 -9.48
CA LEU A 229 -5.36 26.36 -8.16
C LEU A 229 -4.33 27.12 -7.32
N ALA A 230 -3.20 27.53 -7.92
CA ALA A 230 -2.18 28.31 -7.25
C ALA A 230 -2.74 29.67 -6.78
N ALA A 231 -3.48 30.39 -7.64
CA ALA A 231 -4.14 31.65 -7.28
C ALA A 231 -5.17 31.46 -6.14
N ALA A 232 -5.97 30.39 -6.19
CA ALA A 232 -6.93 30.07 -5.14
C ALA A 232 -6.24 29.67 -3.81
N MET A 233 -5.09 29.02 -3.88
CA MET A 233 -4.28 28.66 -2.71
C MET A 233 -3.70 29.91 -2.06
N ASP A 234 -3.15 30.83 -2.85
CA ASP A 234 -2.58 32.09 -2.34
C ASP A 234 -3.65 32.97 -1.68
N ALA A 235 -4.83 33.10 -2.30
CA ALA A 235 -5.97 33.84 -1.73
C ALA A 235 -6.46 33.26 -0.38
N ARG A 236 -6.37 31.93 -0.19
CA ARG A 236 -6.71 31.26 1.07
C ARG A 236 -5.57 31.32 2.11
N GLY A 237 -4.44 31.92 1.77
CA GLY A 237 -3.26 32.04 2.63
C GLY A 237 -2.46 30.73 2.75
N PHE A 238 -2.60 29.79 1.81
CA PHE A 238 -1.70 28.64 1.76
C PHE A 238 -0.26 29.14 1.57
N GLY A 239 0.68 28.64 2.37
CA GLY A 239 2.06 29.11 2.35
C GLY A 239 2.37 30.28 3.30
N ARG A 240 1.37 30.85 4.01
CA ARG A 240 1.63 31.70 5.18
C ARG A 240 2.24 30.83 6.29
N ARG A 241 3.55 30.97 6.44
CA ARG A 241 4.41 30.18 7.33
C ARG A 241 4.16 30.59 8.78
N GLY A 242 4.10 29.62 9.69
CA GLY A 242 4.29 29.90 11.12
C GLY A 242 5.66 30.55 11.36
N SER A 243 5.82 31.27 12.48
CA SER A 243 6.96 32.14 12.81
C SER A 243 8.35 31.49 12.84
N ALA A 244 8.47 30.18 12.63
CA ALA A 244 9.74 29.47 12.67
C ALA A 244 10.69 29.80 11.49
N PRO A 245 11.98 30.06 11.76
CA PRO A 245 12.97 30.41 10.75
C PRO A 245 13.27 29.25 9.78
N ARG A 246 13.68 29.59 8.54
CA ARG A 246 13.90 28.62 7.44
C ARG A 246 14.94 27.54 7.77
N TRP A 247 16.01 27.90 8.48
CA TRP A 247 17.09 26.98 8.83
C TRP A 247 16.61 25.88 9.79
N ARG A 248 15.78 26.22 10.78
CA ARG A 248 15.23 25.26 11.76
C ARG A 248 14.33 24.24 11.07
N ARG A 249 13.50 24.69 10.13
CA ARG A 249 12.66 23.80 9.31
C ARG A 249 13.50 22.82 8.49
N ARG A 250 14.53 23.31 7.79
CA ARG A 250 15.45 22.46 7.03
C ARG A 250 16.14 21.44 7.93
N LEU A 251 16.56 21.84 9.12
CA LEU A 251 17.19 20.95 10.10
C LEU A 251 16.22 19.88 10.61
N VAL A 252 14.97 20.24 10.87
CA VAL A 252 13.92 19.28 11.25
C VAL A 252 13.61 18.30 10.12
N THR A 253 13.45 18.77 8.88
CA THR A 253 13.20 17.90 7.72
C THR A 253 14.42 17.00 7.43
N ALA A 254 15.63 17.54 7.49
CA ALA A 254 16.86 16.77 7.33
C ALA A 254 16.99 15.72 8.45
N GLY A 255 16.74 16.10 9.70
CA GLY A 255 16.73 15.18 10.84
C GLY A 255 15.70 14.06 10.65
N LEU A 256 14.49 14.36 10.18
CA LEU A 256 13.50 13.32 9.86
C LEU A 256 14.00 12.37 8.78
N VAL A 257 14.56 12.90 7.68
CA VAL A 257 15.08 12.10 6.56
C VAL A 257 16.25 11.24 7.00
N VAL A 258 17.22 11.80 7.74
CA VAL A 258 18.36 11.06 8.27
C VAL A 258 17.90 9.97 9.24
N GLY A 259 16.91 10.23 10.10
CA GLY A 259 16.38 9.24 11.03
C GLY A 259 15.67 8.09 10.31
N LEU A 260 14.92 8.40 9.25
CA LEU A 260 14.30 7.39 8.39
C LEU A 260 15.35 6.57 7.62
N LEU A 261 16.40 7.21 7.09
CA LEU A 261 17.49 6.49 6.42
C LEU A 261 18.29 5.63 7.40
N ALA A 262 18.55 6.12 8.61
CA ALA A 262 19.21 5.37 9.67
C ALA A 262 18.39 4.15 10.11
N THR A 263 17.07 4.28 10.26
CA THR A 263 16.19 3.13 10.57
C THR A 263 16.11 2.12 9.42
N ALA A 264 16.14 2.58 8.17
CA ALA A 264 16.24 1.69 7.01
C ALA A 264 17.59 0.95 6.97
N ALA A 265 18.69 1.65 7.19
CA ALA A 265 20.04 1.06 7.27
C ALA A 265 20.16 0.09 8.45
N ALA A 266 19.58 0.44 9.61
CA ALA A 266 19.55 -0.43 10.78
C ALA A 266 18.75 -1.71 10.53
N SER A 267 17.64 -1.61 9.79
CA SER A 267 16.90 -2.80 9.36
C SER A 267 17.82 -3.71 8.54
N TYR A 268 18.49 -3.19 7.51
CA TYR A 268 19.43 -3.96 6.71
C TYR A 268 20.56 -4.60 7.55
N ALA A 269 21.15 -3.84 8.48
CA ALA A 269 22.19 -4.31 9.40
C ALA A 269 21.70 -5.45 10.32
N LEU A 270 20.48 -5.34 10.86
CA LEU A 270 19.84 -6.39 11.67
C LEU A 270 19.42 -7.63 10.86
N LEU A 271 19.31 -7.49 9.54
CA LEU A 271 18.94 -8.55 8.61
C LEU A 271 20.15 -9.28 8.01
N THR A 272 21.36 -8.70 8.07
CA THR A 272 22.56 -9.25 7.43
C THR A 272 23.34 -10.13 8.41
N PRO A 273 23.46 -11.45 8.17
CA PRO A 273 24.31 -12.34 8.96
C PRO A 273 25.76 -11.85 8.93
N GLY A 274 26.44 -11.80 10.08
CA GLY A 274 27.82 -11.35 10.20
C GLY A 274 28.00 -9.87 10.58
N THR A 275 26.92 -9.09 10.67
CA THR A 275 27.00 -7.74 11.26
C THR A 275 27.16 -7.86 12.78
N PRO A 276 28.12 -7.17 13.43
CA PRO A 276 28.22 -7.17 14.88
C PRO A 276 26.90 -6.73 15.51
N GLY A 277 26.29 -7.59 16.33
CA GLY A 277 24.94 -7.37 16.90
C GLY A 277 24.82 -6.07 17.71
N GLY A 278 25.96 -5.51 18.15
CA GLY A 278 26.04 -4.23 18.83
C GLY A 278 25.81 -2.99 17.96
N VAL A 279 25.73 -3.08 16.62
CA VAL A 279 25.56 -1.90 15.75
C VAL A 279 24.09 -1.71 15.30
N GLY A 280 23.39 -2.80 14.99
CA GLY A 280 22.05 -2.73 14.41
C GLY A 280 20.99 -2.14 15.36
N LEU A 281 20.95 -2.61 16.62
CA LEU A 281 20.00 -2.13 17.63
C LEU A 281 20.18 -0.64 18.00
N PRO A 282 21.39 -0.15 18.32
CA PRO A 282 21.56 1.27 18.62
C PRO A 282 21.36 2.15 17.39
N LEU A 283 21.69 1.69 16.18
CA LEU A 283 21.38 2.44 14.95
C LEU A 283 19.87 2.55 14.73
N ALA A 284 19.11 1.48 14.99
CA ALA A 284 17.66 1.49 14.92
C ALA A 284 17.05 2.44 15.97
N ALA A 285 17.51 2.35 17.22
CA ALA A 285 17.04 3.19 18.31
C ALA A 285 17.39 4.67 18.09
N GLY A 286 18.63 4.96 17.68
CA GLY A 286 19.09 6.32 17.37
C GLY A 286 18.36 6.92 16.17
N GLY A 287 18.17 6.16 15.09
CA GLY A 287 17.39 6.59 13.93
C GLY A 287 15.92 6.87 14.27
N ALA A 288 15.29 5.98 15.05
CA ALA A 288 13.90 6.14 15.48
C ALA A 288 13.73 7.33 16.43
N LEU A 289 14.66 7.52 17.36
CA LEU A 289 14.68 8.66 18.28
C LEU A 289 14.87 9.97 17.54
N LEU A 290 15.82 10.04 16.60
CA LEU A 290 16.05 11.22 15.78
C LEU A 290 14.81 11.57 14.93
N ALA A 291 14.17 10.56 14.32
CA ALA A 291 12.92 10.76 13.59
C ALA A 291 11.80 11.25 14.51
N ALA A 292 11.64 10.67 15.70
CA ALA A 292 10.63 11.08 16.67
C ALA A 292 10.85 12.52 17.15
N LEU A 293 12.10 12.89 17.48
CA LEU A 293 12.46 14.25 17.86
C LEU A 293 12.18 15.25 16.73
N ALA A 294 12.50 14.89 15.48
CA ALA A 294 12.16 15.73 14.33
C ALA A 294 10.64 15.91 14.17
N VAL A 295 9.85 14.86 14.34
CA VAL A 295 8.38 14.95 14.33
C VAL A 295 7.88 15.88 15.44
N LEU A 296 8.38 15.73 16.66
CA LEU A 296 7.99 16.54 17.81
C LEU A 296 8.39 18.02 17.62
N ALA A 297 9.61 18.28 17.16
CA ALA A 297 10.11 19.62 16.89
C ALA A 297 9.29 20.33 15.79
N GLY A 298 8.82 19.58 14.78
CA GLY A 298 7.96 20.10 13.73
C GLY A 298 6.53 20.44 14.18
N ARG A 299 6.03 19.86 15.28
CA ARG A 299 4.64 20.10 15.76
C ARG A 299 4.38 21.54 16.17
N ALA A 300 5.39 22.23 16.70
CA ALA A 300 5.26 23.61 17.18
C ALA A 300 4.99 24.62 16.05
N ASP A 301 5.32 24.27 14.80
CA ASP A 301 5.30 25.20 13.66
C ASP A 301 4.01 25.14 12.83
N ALA A 302 3.06 24.28 13.23
CA ALA A 302 1.85 24.00 12.47
C ALA A 302 0.75 25.04 12.78
N VAL A 303 0.50 25.94 11.82
CA VAL A 303 -0.69 26.81 11.84
C VAL A 303 -1.91 25.93 11.58
N ARG A 304 -2.69 25.66 12.64
CA ARG A 304 -3.82 24.72 12.58
C ARG A 304 -5.05 25.39 11.97
N THR A 305 -5.46 24.94 10.79
CA THR A 305 -6.89 24.94 10.43
C THR A 305 -7.57 23.79 11.18
N ARG A 306 -8.88 23.89 11.44
CA ARG A 306 -9.66 22.90 12.24
C ARG A 306 -9.69 21.51 11.56
N TYR A 307 -8.60 20.76 11.65
CA TYR A 307 -8.54 19.34 11.32
C TYR A 307 -8.61 18.53 12.62
N ARG A 308 -9.56 17.62 12.72
CA ARG A 308 -9.63 16.63 13.80
C ARG A 308 -8.92 15.36 13.30
N PRO A 309 -7.68 15.08 13.75
CA PRO A 309 -6.98 13.87 13.33
C PRO A 309 -7.72 12.62 13.83
N PRO A 310 -7.66 11.51 13.08
CA PRO A 310 -8.17 10.24 13.57
C PRO A 310 -7.38 9.85 14.83
N GLN A 311 -8.09 9.54 15.91
CA GLN A 311 -7.51 9.10 17.16
C GLN A 311 -7.17 7.61 17.11
N TRP A 312 -6.09 7.21 17.78
CA TRP A 312 -5.76 5.80 17.98
C TRP A 312 -6.75 5.19 18.97
N THR A 313 -7.67 4.37 18.45
CA THR A 313 -8.58 3.59 19.29
C THR A 313 -7.86 2.35 19.83
N PRO A 314 -8.30 1.76 20.96
CA PRO A 314 -7.75 0.49 21.46
C PRO A 314 -7.78 -0.62 20.40
N ALA A 315 -8.85 -0.68 19.60
CA ALA A 315 -8.95 -1.58 18.46
C ALA A 315 -7.82 -1.36 17.42
N SER A 316 -7.41 -0.11 17.18
CA SER A 316 -6.29 0.19 16.27
C SER A 316 -4.96 -0.32 16.82
N TRP A 317 -4.74 -0.21 18.13
CA TRP A 317 -3.57 -0.79 18.78
C TRP A 317 -3.54 -2.32 18.70
N ILE A 318 -4.69 -2.98 18.88
CA ILE A 318 -4.78 -4.44 18.74
C ILE A 318 -4.46 -4.87 17.31
N VAL A 319 -4.97 -4.18 16.29
CA VAL A 319 -4.64 -4.49 14.88
C VAL A 319 -3.15 -4.33 14.60
N ALA A 320 -2.54 -3.23 15.08
CA ALA A 320 -1.10 -3.01 14.93
C ALA A 320 -0.29 -4.11 15.65
N ALA A 321 -0.63 -4.40 16.91
CA ALA A 321 0.01 -5.44 17.71
C ALA A 321 -0.13 -6.84 17.09
N ALA A 322 -1.29 -7.16 16.50
CA ALA A 322 -1.55 -8.43 15.84
C ALA A 322 -0.59 -8.69 14.65
N GLY A 323 -0.32 -7.68 13.81
CA GLY A 323 0.66 -7.84 12.73
C GLY A 323 2.10 -7.78 13.21
N SER A 324 2.40 -6.97 14.24
CA SER A 324 3.71 -6.98 14.91
C SER A 324 4.02 -8.33 15.55
N ALA A 325 3.00 -9.03 16.09
CA ALA A 325 3.13 -10.37 16.66
C ALA A 325 3.49 -11.41 15.59
N ALA A 326 2.97 -11.29 14.36
CA ALA A 326 3.38 -12.15 13.26
C ALA A 326 4.87 -11.98 12.90
N ALA A 327 5.34 -10.73 12.81
CA ALA A 327 6.75 -10.45 12.60
C ALA A 327 7.62 -10.99 13.74
N ALA A 328 7.26 -10.68 14.99
CA ALA A 328 7.98 -11.14 16.17
C ALA A 328 8.02 -12.67 16.26
N GLY A 329 6.91 -13.35 16.02
CA GLY A 329 6.84 -14.81 16.06
C GLY A 329 7.76 -15.49 15.05
N VAL A 330 7.81 -15.00 13.81
CA VAL A 330 8.73 -15.52 12.79
C VAL A 330 10.18 -15.15 13.11
N ILE A 331 10.46 -13.93 13.57
CA ILE A 331 11.81 -13.53 13.96
C ILE A 331 12.32 -14.38 15.12
N SER A 332 11.52 -14.58 16.16
CA SER A 332 11.85 -15.42 17.31
C SER A 332 12.06 -16.87 16.91
N ALA A 333 11.21 -17.42 16.04
CA ALA A 333 11.41 -18.76 15.50
C ALA A 333 12.75 -18.90 14.77
N GLY A 334 13.19 -17.87 14.04
CA GLY A 334 14.46 -17.89 13.32
C GLY A 334 15.71 -17.83 14.22
N HIS A 335 15.58 -17.30 15.44
CA HIS A 335 16.66 -17.36 16.43
C HIS A 335 16.78 -18.73 17.09
N ILE A 336 15.66 -19.48 17.17
CA ILE A 336 15.62 -20.82 17.75
C ILE A 336 16.07 -21.85 16.72
N ASP A 337 15.49 -21.79 15.51
CA ASP A 337 15.78 -22.72 14.41
C ASP A 337 15.62 -22.01 13.05
N ALA A 338 16.74 -21.51 12.53
CA ALA A 338 16.79 -20.85 11.23
C ALA A 338 16.54 -21.81 10.05
N ALA A 339 16.85 -23.11 10.22
CA ALA A 339 16.67 -24.11 9.18
C ALA A 339 15.20 -24.44 8.97
N ALA A 340 14.40 -24.49 10.04
CA ALA A 340 12.94 -24.68 9.95
C ALA A 340 12.22 -23.55 9.19
N LEU A 341 12.77 -22.33 9.19
CA LEU A 341 12.20 -21.21 8.43
C LEU A 341 12.57 -21.22 6.95
N ASN A 342 13.67 -21.87 6.58
CA ASN A 342 14.19 -21.87 5.21
C ASN A 342 14.48 -23.30 4.73
N PRO A 343 13.45 -24.16 4.62
CA PRO A 343 13.64 -25.51 4.13
C PRO A 343 14.16 -25.48 2.68
N THR A 344 15.15 -26.32 2.40
CA THR A 344 15.62 -26.56 1.04
C THR A 344 14.62 -27.44 0.30
N GLY A 345 14.52 -27.28 -1.03
CA GLY A 345 13.74 -28.21 -1.87
C GLY A 345 14.37 -29.61 -1.98
N TYR A 346 15.57 -29.81 -1.41
CA TYR A 346 16.35 -31.04 -1.48
C TYR A 346 16.95 -31.37 -0.10
N PRO A 347 16.74 -32.58 0.46
CA PRO A 347 15.72 -33.57 0.06
C PRO A 347 14.28 -33.09 0.37
N PRO A 348 13.25 -33.60 -0.34
CA PRO A 348 11.86 -33.22 -0.11
C PRO A 348 11.34 -33.82 1.20
N VAL A 349 11.46 -33.06 2.28
CA VAL A 349 10.94 -33.42 3.61
C VAL A 349 9.87 -32.40 4.01
N LEU A 350 8.85 -32.84 4.75
CA LEU A 350 7.86 -31.93 5.31
C LEU A 350 8.58 -30.93 6.24
N PRO A 351 8.50 -29.61 5.96
CA PRO A 351 9.19 -28.63 6.78
C PRO A 351 8.67 -28.64 8.21
N ALA A 352 9.58 -28.60 9.18
CA ALA A 352 9.21 -28.34 10.56
C ALA A 352 8.47 -26.99 10.65
N THR A 353 7.44 -26.91 11.49
CA THR A 353 6.61 -25.71 11.65
C THR A 353 6.77 -25.20 13.07
N PRO A 354 7.62 -24.17 13.29
CA PRO A 354 7.81 -23.60 14.62
C PRO A 354 6.48 -23.08 15.16
N GLY A 355 6.00 -23.63 16.27
CA GLY A 355 4.70 -23.27 16.85
C GLY A 355 4.58 -21.78 17.19
N ILE A 356 5.70 -21.14 17.55
CA ILE A 356 5.76 -19.70 17.84
C ILE A 356 5.48 -18.86 16.58
N ALA A 357 6.01 -19.25 15.42
CA ALA A 357 5.74 -18.58 14.15
C ALA A 357 4.26 -18.75 13.76
N VAL A 358 3.72 -19.96 13.90
CA VAL A 358 2.30 -20.26 13.63
C VAL A 358 1.40 -19.42 14.54
N ALA A 359 1.65 -19.38 15.85
CA ALA A 359 0.88 -18.59 16.80
C ALA A 359 0.93 -17.09 16.48
N GLY A 360 2.10 -16.56 16.13
CA GLY A 360 2.26 -15.16 15.71
C GLY A 360 1.45 -14.82 14.44
N ILE A 361 1.50 -15.68 13.43
CA ILE A 361 0.76 -15.47 12.17
C ILE A 361 -0.76 -15.61 12.42
N LEU A 362 -1.21 -16.55 13.24
CA LEU A 362 -2.62 -16.68 13.61
C LEU A 362 -3.12 -15.47 14.40
N ALA A 363 -2.29 -14.88 15.27
CA ALA A 363 -2.64 -13.64 15.95
C ALA A 363 -2.92 -12.49 14.96
N ALA A 364 -2.31 -12.49 13.78
CA ALA A 364 -2.62 -11.51 12.73
C ALA A 364 -4.05 -11.62 12.17
N ALA A 365 -4.80 -12.69 12.47
CA ALA A 365 -6.21 -12.85 12.12
C ALA A 365 -7.19 -12.16 13.10
N ILE A 366 -6.72 -11.73 14.28
CA ILE A 366 -7.51 -11.02 15.31
C ILE A 366 -8.38 -9.86 14.75
N PRO A 367 -7.90 -9.03 13.79
CA PRO A 367 -8.71 -7.95 13.24
C PRO A 367 -10.06 -8.36 12.64
N VAL A 368 -10.23 -9.63 12.26
CA VAL A 368 -11.52 -10.14 11.75
C VAL A 368 -12.57 -10.19 12.86
N VAL A 369 -12.20 -10.63 14.06
CA VAL A 369 -13.12 -10.71 15.20
C VAL A 369 -13.62 -9.32 15.61
N ILE A 370 -12.73 -8.32 15.54
CA ILE A 370 -13.07 -6.92 15.79
C ILE A 370 -14.04 -6.38 14.73
N ALA A 371 -13.97 -6.87 13.49
CA ALA A 371 -14.84 -6.39 12.41
C ALA A 371 -16.32 -6.71 12.64
N HIS A 372 -16.62 -7.80 13.36
CA HIS A 372 -18.00 -8.21 13.62
C HIS A 372 -18.72 -7.37 14.70
N THR A 373 -17.99 -6.56 15.46
CA THR A 373 -18.56 -5.76 16.56
C THR A 373 -18.89 -4.32 16.17
N THR A 374 -18.39 -3.82 15.05
CA THR A 374 -18.76 -2.48 14.52
C THR A 374 -20.03 -2.61 13.66
N PRO A 375 -21.18 -2.06 14.10
CA PRO A 375 -22.41 -2.17 13.32
C PRO A 375 -22.28 -1.39 12.01
N ASP A 376 -22.49 -2.09 10.90
CA ASP A 376 -22.53 -1.51 9.56
C ASP A 376 -23.60 -0.40 9.51
N MET A 377 -23.16 0.85 9.58
CA MET A 377 -24.07 2.02 9.61
C MET A 377 -24.99 2.09 8.37
N ARG A 378 -24.67 1.36 7.29
CA ARG A 378 -25.59 1.19 6.15
C ARG A 378 -26.86 0.43 6.52
N ARG A 379 -26.79 -0.59 7.38
CA ARG A 379 -27.98 -1.32 7.84
C ARG A 379 -28.84 -0.47 8.78
N THR A 380 -28.23 0.33 9.64
CA THR A 380 -28.97 1.20 10.58
C THR A 380 -29.74 2.30 9.84
N ARG A 381 -29.15 2.89 8.78
CA ARG A 381 -29.80 3.93 7.97
C ARG A 381 -30.92 3.41 7.07
N ALA A 382 -30.82 2.16 6.60
CA ALA A 382 -31.91 1.49 5.89
C ALA A 382 -33.11 1.20 6.82
N ARG A 383 -32.87 1.02 8.13
CA ARG A 383 -33.90 0.80 9.15
C ARG A 383 -34.59 2.09 9.58
N THR A 384 -33.88 3.21 9.65
CA THR A 384 -34.46 4.52 10.05
C THR A 384 -35.06 5.33 8.90
N GLY A 385 -34.86 4.91 7.65
CA GLY A 385 -35.43 5.54 6.46
C GLY A 385 -36.80 4.99 6.02
N ARG A 386 -37.43 4.10 6.79
CA ARG A 386 -38.78 3.62 6.50
C ARG A 386 -39.78 4.68 6.99
N PRO A 387 -40.51 5.40 6.12
CA PRO A 387 -41.54 6.31 6.59
C PRO A 387 -42.61 5.50 7.31
N SER A 388 -42.92 5.92 8.53
CA SER A 388 -44.09 5.45 9.29
C SER A 388 -45.31 5.61 8.38
N ARG A 389 -45.93 4.49 7.99
CA ARG A 389 -47.30 4.54 7.48
C ARG A 389 -48.21 4.83 8.68
N GLU A 390 -48.37 6.11 9.00
CA GLU A 390 -49.56 6.58 9.71
C GLU A 390 -50.61 6.94 8.66
N GLY A 391 -51.83 6.42 8.85
CA GLY A 391 -52.96 6.68 7.97
C GLY A 391 -53.93 5.50 7.89
N LYS A 392 -54.68 5.27 8.97
CA LYS A 392 -56.11 4.97 8.87
C LYS A 392 -56.84 5.68 10.00
#